data_AF-A0A2N3C2P4-F1
#
_entry.id   AF-A0A2N3C2P4-F1
#
_cell.length_a   1.000
_cell.length_b   1.000
_cell.length_c   1.000
_cell.angle_alpha   90.00
_cell.angle_beta   90.00
_cell.angle_gamma   90.00
#
_symmetry.space_group_name_H-M   'P 1'
#
loop_
_entity.id
_entity.type
_entity.pdbx_description
1 polymer ?
#
loop_
_entity_poly.entity_id
_entity_poly.type
_entity_poly.pdbx_seq_one_letter_code
_entity_poly.pdbx_strand_id
1 'polypeptide(L)'
;MDCGCARPPRYGPARPRSQRARCVATCADEGLTPMLRALYTFLIVATLSGIAIWLADNSGELVMHWRGYEIRTSFVVGVGAMALAAFLVLLAYRIVVSFIETPASVSAYLEKRRQQKGFLALSRGMVAVAAGDAQDAKRYAAQAHKLLDAPPLTLLLAAQAAQLEGDEAGATRHFEKMLAAPETEFLGLRGLFIQARRASDRDGALAYARRAFDLRPQTPWAAQAVFEIEAAEEDWDGALKTLDRVVSAKLIPRDDARRRRAVLLTARAMTAAEAARGQAGDARKPALEQAAALVLDAVSLEPRFVPAIALAAALCTETARIRKGMRLIEEAWSTVPHPDLADVWLDMIEDESGYARAERARALAARNPENVESRILVARGAIGARDWPAAREALAPYAGPAASEPATQRICELMAEIEEGEYGDRGAARGWLARALHAPQDPHWTGSGYRSTRWSPINPVTGEFDALEWTAPVGVLAQEAGPPPAGKVDASAAPAETEEAPEAAVDTVRALRQVSKASETVAFQPPLPDDPGPDGEDDDKREGERKW
;
A
#
# COMPACT_ATOMS: atom_id res chain seq x y z
N MET A 1 2.29 1.07 -55.78
CA MET A 1 1.66 -0.17 -55.30
C MET A 1 2.66 -0.80 -54.36
N ASP A 2 2.53 -0.83 -53.03
CA ASP A 2 1.50 -0.41 -52.08
C ASP A 2 2.20 0.03 -50.80
N CYS A 3 1.77 1.15 -50.20
CA CYS A 3 2.11 1.48 -48.81
C CYS A 3 0.80 1.64 -48.05
N GLY A 4 0.41 0.59 -47.34
CA GLY A 4 -0.77 0.57 -46.49
C GLY A 4 -0.57 1.44 -45.26
N CYS A 5 -1.27 2.57 -45.20
CA CYS A 5 -1.49 3.29 -43.95
C CYS A 5 -2.62 2.63 -43.16
N ALA A 6 -2.25 1.88 -42.11
CA ALA A 6 -3.19 1.41 -41.12
C ALA A 6 -3.82 2.60 -40.35
N ARG A 7 -5.15 2.63 -40.23
CA ARG A 7 -5.89 3.58 -39.39
C ARG A 7 -5.65 3.30 -37.90
N PRO A 8 -5.45 4.32 -37.04
CA PRO A 8 -5.41 4.13 -35.60
C PRO A 8 -6.82 4.10 -34.95
N PRO A 9 -6.97 3.48 -33.77
CA PRO A 9 -8.25 3.35 -33.06
C PRO A 9 -8.69 4.64 -32.35
N ARG A 10 -9.98 4.70 -32.00
CA ARG A 10 -10.77 5.92 -31.71
C ARG A 10 -10.72 6.47 -30.28
N TYR A 11 -9.93 5.96 -29.35
CA TYR A 11 -9.93 6.46 -27.96
C TYR A 11 -8.53 6.45 -27.32
N GLY A 12 -8.02 7.63 -26.95
CA GLY A 12 -6.75 7.85 -26.23
C GLY A 12 -6.36 9.33 -26.19
N PRO A 13 -5.70 9.82 -25.12
CA PRO A 13 -5.62 11.24 -24.78
C PRO A 13 -4.77 12.06 -25.77
N ALA A 14 -5.14 13.33 -25.93
CA ALA A 14 -4.50 14.28 -26.82
C ALA A 14 -3.00 14.42 -26.53
N ARG A 15 -2.15 13.98 -27.46
CA ARG A 15 -0.70 14.15 -27.39
C ARG A 15 -0.29 15.62 -27.58
N PRO A 16 0.77 16.10 -26.92
CA PRO A 16 1.26 17.47 -27.04
C PRO A 16 1.73 17.78 -28.48
N ARG A 17 1.51 19.04 -28.90
CA ARG A 17 1.74 19.60 -30.24
C ARG A 17 3.16 19.42 -30.81
N SER A 18 4.13 18.96 -30.03
CA SER A 18 5.54 18.81 -30.43
C SER A 18 5.86 17.51 -31.20
N GLN A 19 4.94 16.53 -31.27
CA GLN A 19 5.16 15.28 -32.03
C GLN A 19 4.58 15.27 -33.46
N ARG A 20 3.70 16.21 -33.84
CA ARG A 20 3.24 16.32 -35.24
C ARG A 20 4.25 16.99 -36.17
N ALA A 21 5.22 17.72 -35.63
CA ALA A 21 6.24 18.40 -36.44
C ALA A 21 7.46 17.53 -36.78
N ARG A 22 7.64 16.36 -36.15
CA ARG A 22 8.79 15.47 -36.43
C ARG A 22 8.53 14.36 -37.44
N CYS A 23 7.28 14.09 -37.83
CA CYS A 23 7.00 13.16 -38.94
C CYS A 23 6.95 13.82 -40.33
N VAL A 24 7.06 15.15 -40.42
CA VAL A 24 7.12 15.85 -41.72
C VAL A 24 8.55 16.20 -42.12
N ALA A 25 9.52 16.13 -41.21
CA ALA A 25 10.89 16.58 -41.46
C ALA A 25 11.88 15.47 -41.90
N THR A 26 11.55 14.19 -41.77
CA THR A 26 12.44 13.06 -42.12
C THR A 26 12.03 12.29 -43.38
N CYS A 27 11.14 12.84 -44.22
CA CYS A 27 10.77 12.23 -45.51
C CYS A 27 11.08 13.12 -46.73
N ALA A 28 11.89 14.17 -46.58
CA ALA A 28 12.19 15.08 -47.69
C ALA A 28 13.62 14.97 -48.25
N ASP A 29 14.49 14.10 -47.71
CA ASP A 29 15.90 14.06 -48.15
C ASP A 29 16.47 12.68 -48.53
N GLU A 30 15.61 11.68 -48.73
CA GLU A 30 16.05 10.40 -49.31
C GLU A 30 15.08 9.97 -50.40
N GLY A 31 15.47 10.20 -51.66
CA GLY A 31 14.65 9.77 -52.80
C GLY A 31 15.11 10.23 -54.17
N LEU A 32 16.06 11.16 -54.30
CA LEU A 32 16.74 11.35 -55.58
C LEU A 32 17.96 10.44 -55.64
N THR A 33 17.75 9.30 -56.31
CA THR A 33 18.78 8.34 -56.73
C THR A 33 20.10 9.03 -57.12
N PRO A 34 21.27 8.43 -56.83
CA PRO A 34 22.56 9.00 -57.22
C PRO A 34 22.63 9.32 -58.73
N MET A 35 21.85 8.62 -59.56
CA MET A 35 21.70 8.92 -60.99
C MET A 35 20.94 10.23 -61.28
N LEU A 36 19.91 10.62 -60.52
CA LEU A 36 19.16 11.85 -60.81
C LEU A 36 19.89 13.10 -60.29
N ARG A 37 20.61 12.98 -59.15
CA ARG A 37 21.54 14.04 -58.69
C ARG A 37 22.70 14.21 -59.68
N ALA A 38 23.24 13.10 -60.22
CA ALA A 38 24.27 13.12 -61.27
C ALA A 38 23.74 13.67 -62.62
N LEU A 39 22.52 13.32 -63.03
CA LEU A 39 21.91 13.84 -64.25
C LEU A 39 21.64 15.33 -64.16
N TYR A 40 21.14 15.82 -63.02
CA TYR A 40 20.89 17.24 -62.81
C TYR A 40 22.19 18.05 -62.74
N THR A 41 23.23 17.54 -62.06
CA THR A 41 24.55 18.18 -62.08
C THR A 41 25.20 18.11 -63.46
N PHE A 42 25.08 17.01 -64.20
CA PHE A 42 25.55 16.89 -65.57
C PHE A 42 24.83 17.85 -66.52
N LEU A 43 23.51 18.01 -66.37
CA LEU A 43 22.72 18.96 -67.14
C LEU A 43 23.17 20.40 -66.86
N ILE A 44 23.34 20.77 -65.59
CA ILE A 44 23.84 22.09 -65.17
C ILE A 44 25.23 22.34 -65.74
N VAL A 45 26.15 21.38 -65.61
CA VAL A 45 27.51 21.48 -66.14
C VAL A 45 27.47 21.59 -67.67
N ALA A 46 26.65 20.80 -68.37
CA ALA A 46 26.49 20.87 -69.82
C ALA A 46 25.94 22.24 -70.27
N THR A 47 24.95 22.80 -69.58
CA THR A 47 24.47 24.16 -69.86
C THR A 47 25.50 25.23 -69.54
N LEU A 48 26.23 25.12 -68.42
CA LEU A 48 27.30 26.07 -68.06
C LEU A 48 28.45 26.00 -69.05
N SER A 49 28.85 24.80 -69.48
CA SER A 49 29.85 24.59 -70.53
C SER A 49 29.37 25.12 -71.88
N GLY A 50 28.10 24.89 -72.25
CA GLY A 50 27.51 25.44 -73.47
C GLY A 50 27.47 26.97 -73.48
N ILE A 51 27.10 27.58 -72.35
CA ILE A 51 27.14 29.04 -72.16
C ILE A 51 28.59 29.55 -72.22
N ALA A 52 29.55 28.84 -71.61
CA ALA A 52 30.96 29.21 -71.63
C ALA A 52 31.57 29.15 -73.04
N ILE A 53 31.24 28.11 -73.82
CA ILE A 53 31.68 27.96 -75.22
C ILE A 53 31.06 29.06 -76.09
N TRP A 54 29.76 29.34 -75.94
CA TRP A 54 29.09 30.42 -76.66
C TRP A 54 29.65 31.82 -76.33
N LEU A 55 30.06 32.04 -75.07
CA LEU A 55 30.72 33.26 -74.62
C LEU A 55 32.15 33.39 -75.17
N ALA A 56 32.84 32.27 -75.37
CA ALA A 56 34.19 32.24 -75.94
C ALA A 56 34.18 32.61 -77.44
N ASP A 57 33.14 32.21 -78.18
CA ASP A 57 33.01 32.51 -79.62
C ASP A 57 32.46 33.91 -79.93
N ASN A 58 31.87 34.61 -78.95
CA ASN A 58 31.35 35.98 -79.11
C ASN A 58 32.18 36.97 -78.28
N SER A 59 33.36 37.36 -78.80
CA SER A 59 34.25 38.32 -78.15
C SER A 59 33.69 39.75 -78.22
N GLY A 60 32.84 40.14 -77.26
CA GLY A 60 32.50 41.54 -77.03
C GLY A 60 33.62 42.27 -76.27
N GLU A 61 33.88 43.54 -76.58
CA GLU A 61 34.71 44.41 -75.76
C GLU A 61 33.87 45.03 -74.63
N LEU A 62 34.32 44.86 -73.39
CA LEU A 62 33.76 45.58 -72.24
C LEU A 62 34.69 46.76 -71.95
N VAL A 63 34.19 47.98 -72.19
CA VAL A 63 34.92 49.22 -71.87
C VAL A 63 34.34 49.78 -70.58
N MET A 64 35.12 49.72 -69.49
CA MET A 64 34.75 50.31 -68.21
C MET A 64 35.53 51.61 -68.00
N HIS A 65 34.82 52.73 -67.92
CA HIS A 65 35.42 54.04 -67.60
C HIS A 65 35.33 54.29 -66.09
N TRP A 66 36.47 54.40 -65.40
CA TRP A 66 36.50 54.72 -63.97
C TRP A 66 37.54 55.81 -63.66
N ARG A 67 37.08 56.99 -63.19
CA ARG A 67 37.91 58.13 -62.76
C ARG A 67 39.04 58.50 -63.76
N GLY A 68 38.76 58.41 -65.06
CA GLY A 68 39.70 58.75 -66.13
C GLY A 68 40.62 57.61 -66.58
N TYR A 69 40.50 56.41 -66.00
CA TYR A 69 41.15 55.19 -66.48
C TYR A 69 40.19 54.39 -67.37
N GLU A 70 40.66 54.04 -68.56
CA GLU A 70 39.97 53.12 -69.47
C GLU A 70 40.57 51.74 -69.34
N ILE A 71 39.80 50.80 -68.81
CA ILE A 71 40.17 49.39 -68.76
C ILE A 71 39.36 48.71 -69.86
N ARG A 72 40.04 48.32 -70.94
CA ARG A 72 39.47 47.46 -72.00
C ARG A 72 39.74 46.01 -71.63
N THR A 73 38.68 45.27 -71.36
CA THR A 73 38.78 43.84 -71.05
C THR A 73 37.83 43.06 -71.95
N SER A 74 38.15 41.79 -72.21
CA SER A 74 37.23 40.86 -72.86
C SER A 74 35.96 40.69 -72.01
N PHE A 75 34.79 40.66 -72.66
CA PHE A 75 33.49 40.42 -72.01
C PHE A 75 33.50 39.18 -71.12
N VAL A 76 34.21 38.13 -71.52
CA VAL A 76 34.37 36.88 -70.76
C VAL A 76 35.07 37.13 -69.42
N VAL A 77 36.11 37.97 -69.41
CA VAL A 77 36.86 38.33 -68.20
C VAL A 77 35.99 39.17 -67.26
N GLY A 78 35.18 40.08 -67.81
CA GLY A 78 34.25 40.90 -67.03
C GLY A 78 33.14 40.09 -66.36
N VAL A 79 32.49 39.20 -67.11
CA VAL A 79 31.45 38.29 -66.57
C VAL A 79 32.06 37.33 -65.54
N GLY A 80 33.25 36.79 -65.81
CA GLY A 80 33.98 35.94 -64.87
C GLY A 80 34.31 36.64 -63.55
N ALA A 81 34.79 37.89 -63.61
CA ALA A 81 35.07 38.68 -62.41
C ALA A 81 33.80 39.00 -61.62
N MET A 82 32.69 39.31 -62.29
CA MET A 82 31.40 39.58 -61.63
C MET A 82 30.81 38.31 -61.00
N ALA A 83 30.90 37.17 -61.66
CA ALA A 83 30.49 35.88 -61.11
C ALA A 83 31.33 35.49 -59.89
N LEU A 84 32.65 35.72 -59.95
CA LEU A 84 33.55 35.50 -58.82
C LEU A 84 33.21 36.42 -57.63
N ALA A 85 32.94 37.70 -57.89
CA ALA A 85 32.52 38.64 -56.87
C ALA A 85 31.19 38.24 -56.23
N ALA A 86 30.18 37.84 -57.03
CA ALA A 86 28.90 37.36 -56.54
C ALA A 86 29.05 36.07 -55.70
N PHE A 87 29.91 35.15 -56.12
CA PHE A 87 30.24 33.94 -55.36
C PHE A 87 30.89 34.27 -54.02
N LEU A 88 31.87 35.18 -54.00
CA LEU A 88 32.52 35.62 -52.76
C LEU A 88 31.54 36.31 -51.80
N VAL A 89 30.62 37.12 -52.31
CA VAL A 89 29.58 37.77 -51.49
C VAL A 89 28.60 36.74 -50.92
N LEU A 90 28.14 35.78 -51.72
CA LEU A 90 27.28 34.69 -51.25
C LEU A 90 27.98 33.79 -50.23
N LEU A 91 29.27 33.50 -50.44
CA LEU A 91 30.10 32.75 -49.52
C LEU A 91 30.27 33.50 -48.19
N ALA A 92 30.60 34.79 -48.25
CA ALA A 92 30.71 35.64 -47.06
C ALA A 92 29.37 35.72 -46.31
N TYR A 93 28.25 35.91 -47.03
CA TYR A 93 26.90 35.90 -46.45
C TYR A 93 26.59 34.57 -45.76
N ARG A 94 26.89 33.43 -46.39
CA ARG A 94 26.71 32.09 -45.80
C ARG A 94 27.57 31.87 -44.57
N ILE A 95 28.82 32.33 -44.58
CA ILE A 95 29.72 32.25 -43.42
C ILE A 95 29.14 33.08 -42.26
N VAL A 96 28.70 34.32 -42.52
CA VAL A 96 28.12 35.20 -41.50
C VAL A 96 26.82 34.62 -40.92
N VAL A 97 25.89 34.17 -41.77
CA VAL A 97 24.63 33.55 -41.31
C VAL A 97 24.91 32.26 -40.52
N SER A 98 25.80 31.39 -41.02
CA SER A 98 26.18 30.17 -40.30
C SER A 98 26.77 30.49 -38.93
N PHE A 99 27.58 31.53 -38.80
CA PHE A 99 28.21 31.92 -37.52
C PHE A 99 27.20 32.52 -36.53
N ILE A 100 26.12 33.14 -37.02
CA ILE A 100 25.04 33.70 -36.20
C ILE A 100 24.02 32.61 -35.79
N GLU A 101 23.74 31.63 -36.66
CA GLU A 101 22.77 30.55 -36.38
C GLU A 101 23.37 29.32 -35.67
N THR A 102 24.67 29.05 -35.80
CA THR A 102 25.34 27.91 -35.13
C THR A 102 25.27 27.88 -33.60
N PRO A 103 25.37 29.01 -32.86
CA PRO A 103 25.36 28.98 -31.39
C PRO A 103 24.12 28.31 -30.80
N ALA A 104 22.95 28.49 -31.41
CA ALA A 104 21.70 27.91 -30.95
C ALA A 104 21.61 26.39 -31.21
N SER A 105 22.18 25.90 -32.33
CA SER A 105 22.16 24.47 -32.66
C SER A 105 23.14 23.65 -31.81
N VAL A 106 24.32 24.19 -31.52
CA VAL A 106 25.36 23.52 -30.71
C VAL A 106 24.93 23.46 -29.24
N SER A 107 24.37 24.54 -28.70
CA SER A 107 23.84 24.54 -27.33
C SER A 107 22.71 23.52 -27.15
N ALA A 108 21.76 23.46 -28.08
CA ALA A 108 20.69 22.45 -28.05
C ALA A 108 21.21 21.00 -28.11
N TYR A 109 22.26 20.74 -28.92
CA TYR A 109 22.88 19.42 -28.98
C TYR A 109 23.61 19.03 -27.69
N LEU A 110 24.39 19.96 -27.11
CA LEU A 110 25.08 19.75 -25.84
C LEU A 110 24.10 19.55 -24.69
N GLU A 111 23.03 20.32 -24.65
CA GLU A 111 21.97 20.19 -23.65
C GLU A 111 21.27 18.83 -23.74
N LYS A 112 20.94 18.37 -24.96
CA LYS A 112 20.40 17.03 -25.19
C LYS A 112 21.35 15.94 -24.69
N ARG A 113 22.66 16.08 -24.93
CA ARG A 113 23.67 15.12 -24.46
C ARG A 113 23.82 15.16 -22.93
N ARG A 114 23.71 16.33 -22.30
CA ARG A 114 23.70 16.51 -20.84
C ARG A 114 22.48 15.82 -20.23
N GLN A 115 21.29 16.01 -20.81
CA GLN A 115 20.05 15.37 -20.39
C GLN A 115 20.11 13.84 -20.51
N GLN A 116 20.60 13.31 -21.64
CA GLN A 116 20.78 11.86 -21.83
C GLN A 116 21.68 11.25 -20.76
N LYS A 117 22.82 11.88 -20.47
CA LYS A 117 23.71 11.44 -19.38
C LYS A 117 23.02 11.53 -18.02
N GLY A 118 22.21 12.57 -17.79
CA GLY A 118 21.42 12.74 -16.57
C GLY A 118 20.39 11.64 -16.36
N PHE A 119 19.62 11.29 -17.40
CA PHE A 119 18.65 10.18 -17.33
C PHE A 119 19.32 8.81 -17.20
N LEU A 120 20.48 8.60 -17.83
CA LEU A 120 21.28 7.40 -17.64
C LEU A 120 21.73 7.27 -16.17
N ALA A 121 22.26 8.36 -15.59
CA ALA A 121 22.64 8.39 -14.17
C ALA A 121 21.43 8.13 -13.26
N LEU A 122 20.27 8.74 -13.55
CA LEU A 122 19.03 8.49 -12.82
C LEU A 122 18.61 7.01 -12.87
N SER A 123 18.66 6.39 -14.05
CA SER A 123 18.31 4.97 -14.22
C SER A 123 19.26 4.04 -13.45
N ARG A 124 20.57 4.29 -13.50
CA ARG A 124 21.58 3.54 -12.74
C ARG A 124 21.40 3.74 -11.24
N GLY A 125 21.09 4.96 -10.81
CA GLY A 125 20.78 5.27 -9.42
C GLY A 125 19.55 4.51 -8.91
N MET A 126 18.47 4.43 -9.70
CA MET A 126 17.29 3.64 -9.31
C MET A 126 17.61 2.14 -9.19
N VAL A 127 18.46 1.61 -10.08
CA VAL A 127 18.94 0.22 -9.98
C VAL A 127 19.79 0.02 -8.72
N ALA A 128 20.69 0.95 -8.40
CA ALA A 128 21.49 0.91 -7.18
C ALA A 128 20.61 0.94 -5.91
N VAL A 129 19.58 1.78 -5.87
CA VAL A 129 18.59 1.81 -4.78
C VAL A 129 17.88 0.46 -4.65
N ALA A 130 17.44 -0.12 -5.77
CA ALA A 130 16.79 -1.43 -5.76
C ALA A 130 17.72 -2.57 -5.32
N ALA A 131 19.02 -2.45 -5.62
CA ALA A 131 20.06 -3.38 -5.17
C ALA A 131 20.50 -3.15 -3.70
N GLY A 132 20.06 -2.06 -3.06
CA GLY A 132 20.48 -1.69 -1.71
C GLY A 132 21.89 -1.07 -1.63
N ASP A 133 22.51 -0.71 -2.76
CA ASP A 133 23.81 -0.05 -2.79
C ASP A 133 23.67 1.46 -2.54
N ALA A 134 23.81 1.85 -1.26
CA ALA A 134 23.68 3.22 -0.82
C ALA A 134 24.73 4.17 -1.44
N GLN A 135 25.96 3.68 -1.63
CA GLN A 135 27.08 4.52 -2.07
C GLN A 135 26.95 4.88 -3.56
N ASP A 136 26.65 3.89 -4.40
CA ASP A 136 26.42 4.12 -5.82
C ASP A 136 25.12 4.89 -6.05
N ALA A 137 24.06 4.61 -5.28
CA ALA A 137 22.82 5.38 -5.34
C ALA A 137 23.07 6.88 -5.08
N LYS A 138 23.85 7.22 -4.04
CA LYS A 138 24.20 8.61 -3.70
C LYS A 138 25.03 9.28 -4.79
N ARG A 139 26.04 8.58 -5.33
CA ARG A 139 26.88 9.08 -6.44
C ARG A 139 26.05 9.39 -7.68
N TYR A 140 25.22 8.44 -8.11
CA TYR A 140 24.35 8.61 -9.26
C TYR A 140 23.25 9.66 -9.02
N ALA A 141 22.73 9.77 -7.80
CA ALA A 141 21.79 10.84 -7.42
C ALA A 141 22.41 12.23 -7.58
N ALA A 142 23.62 12.43 -7.05
CA ALA A 142 24.34 13.70 -7.17
C ALA A 142 24.67 14.04 -8.63
N GLN A 143 25.08 13.04 -9.41
CA GLN A 143 25.35 13.20 -10.84
C GLN A 143 24.08 13.56 -11.63
N ALA A 144 22.96 12.87 -11.39
CA ALA A 144 21.68 13.16 -12.03
C ALA A 144 21.17 14.56 -11.64
N HIS A 145 21.29 14.93 -10.37
CA HIS A 145 20.89 16.25 -9.88
C HIS A 145 21.68 17.38 -10.56
N LYS A 146 23.01 17.22 -10.70
CA LYS A 146 23.88 18.18 -11.40
C LYS A 146 23.63 18.25 -12.91
N LEU A 147 23.19 17.17 -13.54
CA LEU A 147 23.01 17.12 -15.00
C LEU A 147 21.62 17.55 -15.46
N LEU A 148 20.58 17.32 -14.64
CA LEU A 148 19.19 17.57 -14.99
C LEU A 148 18.60 18.84 -14.35
N ASP A 149 19.38 19.55 -13.53
CA ASP A 149 18.95 20.77 -12.83
C ASP A 149 17.69 20.55 -11.96
N ALA A 150 17.75 19.53 -11.10
CA ALA A 150 16.77 19.20 -10.06
C ALA A 150 15.31 18.83 -10.48
N PRO A 151 15.08 17.88 -11.40
CA PRO A 151 13.74 17.34 -11.62
C PRO A 151 13.19 16.62 -10.37
N PRO A 152 11.86 16.54 -10.22
CA PRO A 152 11.16 15.72 -9.23
C PRO A 152 11.82 14.38 -8.86
N LEU A 153 12.19 13.61 -9.89
CA LEU A 153 12.75 12.28 -9.75
C LEU A 153 14.16 12.26 -9.14
N THR A 154 14.96 13.32 -9.35
CA THR A 154 16.31 13.39 -8.77
C THR A 154 16.28 13.68 -7.28
N LEU A 155 15.29 14.47 -6.81
CA LEU A 155 15.06 14.69 -5.38
C LEU A 155 14.64 13.39 -4.70
N LEU A 156 13.74 12.61 -5.33
CA LEU A 156 13.33 11.30 -4.80
C LEU A 156 14.52 10.34 -4.69
N LEU A 157 15.31 10.22 -5.76
CA LEU A 157 16.49 9.36 -5.76
C LEU A 157 17.49 9.77 -4.67
N ALA A 158 17.70 11.07 -4.47
CA ALA A 158 18.55 11.58 -3.40
C ALA A 158 18.00 11.28 -2.00
N ALA A 159 16.68 11.41 -1.80
CA ALA A 159 16.02 11.05 -0.54
C ALA A 159 16.16 9.55 -0.24
N GLN A 160 15.92 8.68 -1.23
CA GLN A 160 16.05 7.23 -1.08
C GLN A 160 17.51 6.80 -0.84
N ALA A 161 18.47 7.41 -1.52
CA ALA A 161 19.89 7.16 -1.26
C ALA A 161 20.28 7.55 0.18
N ALA A 162 19.79 8.69 0.69
CA ALA A 162 19.99 9.09 2.08
C ALA A 162 19.34 8.11 3.07
N GLN A 163 18.14 7.59 2.78
CA GLN A 163 17.50 6.55 3.59
C GLN A 163 18.31 5.25 3.64
N LEU A 164 18.90 4.83 2.51
CA LEU A 164 19.76 3.63 2.47
C LEU A 164 21.07 3.81 3.23
N GLU A 165 21.61 5.02 3.25
CA GLU A 165 22.81 5.38 4.03
C GLU A 165 22.53 5.50 5.54
N GLY A 166 21.25 5.57 5.94
CA GLY A 166 20.83 5.85 7.32
C GLY A 166 20.85 7.33 7.69
N ASP A 167 21.01 8.24 6.72
CA ASP A 167 20.92 9.70 6.91
C ASP A 167 19.46 10.15 6.88
N GLU A 168 18.75 9.89 7.97
CA GLU A 168 17.34 10.24 8.16
C GLU A 168 17.11 11.77 8.04
N ALA A 169 18.02 12.59 8.55
CA ALA A 169 17.94 14.05 8.47
C ALA A 169 18.12 14.56 7.04
N GLY A 170 19.08 13.98 6.30
CA GLY A 170 19.26 14.23 4.88
C GLY A 170 18.02 13.85 4.07
N ALA A 171 17.45 12.67 4.31
CA ALA A 171 16.24 12.22 3.63
C ALA A 171 15.05 13.18 3.85
N THR A 172 14.82 13.61 5.11
CA THR A 172 13.77 14.58 5.46
C THR A 172 13.93 15.88 4.69
N ARG A 173 15.15 16.45 4.63
CA ARG A 173 15.42 17.69 3.86
C ARG A 173 15.09 17.55 2.37
N HIS A 174 15.34 16.38 1.77
CA HIS A 174 15.00 16.14 0.36
C HIS A 174 13.49 16.02 0.15
N PHE A 175 12.76 15.36 1.06
CA PHE A 175 11.29 15.31 1.00
C PHE A 175 10.63 16.66 1.29
N GLU A 176 11.18 17.49 2.17
CA GLU A 176 10.72 18.87 2.38
C GLU A 176 10.86 19.72 1.12
N LYS A 177 12.00 19.62 0.41
CA LYS A 177 12.19 20.29 -0.88
C LYS A 177 11.16 19.86 -1.92
N MET A 178 10.71 18.60 -1.88
CA MET A 178 9.64 18.11 -2.75
C MET A 178 8.28 18.77 -2.48
N LEU A 179 8.06 19.37 -1.31
CA LEU A 179 6.82 20.10 -1.01
C LEU A 179 6.70 21.44 -1.75
N ALA A 180 7.80 21.98 -2.27
CA ALA A 180 7.81 23.28 -2.94
C ALA A 180 7.14 23.26 -4.33
N ALA A 181 7.05 22.08 -4.96
CA ALA A 181 6.44 21.92 -6.28
C ALA A 181 5.20 21.03 -6.20
N PRO A 182 4.07 21.41 -6.84
CA PRO A 182 2.79 20.69 -6.73
C PRO A 182 2.85 19.27 -7.32
N GLU A 183 3.75 19.04 -8.27
CA GLU A 183 3.93 17.73 -8.91
C GLU A 183 4.58 16.69 -7.97
N THR A 184 5.41 17.16 -7.04
CA THR A 184 6.17 16.31 -6.08
C THR A 184 5.62 16.32 -4.68
N GLU A 185 4.77 17.30 -4.34
CA GLU A 185 4.25 17.51 -2.99
C GLU A 185 3.66 16.24 -2.39
N PHE A 186 2.81 15.54 -3.13
CA PHE A 186 2.18 14.30 -2.68
C PHE A 186 3.18 13.20 -2.33
N LEU A 187 4.25 13.07 -3.12
CA LEU A 187 5.30 12.09 -2.89
C LEU A 187 6.18 12.49 -1.70
N GLY A 188 6.50 13.78 -1.58
CA GLY A 188 7.19 14.35 -0.44
C GLY A 188 6.46 14.07 0.87
N LEU A 189 5.13 14.29 0.90
CA LEU A 189 4.29 14.01 2.06
C LEU A 189 4.31 12.53 2.46
N ARG A 190 4.28 11.61 1.49
CA ARG A 190 4.40 10.17 1.78
C ARG A 190 5.75 9.82 2.40
N GLY A 191 6.83 10.40 1.88
CA GLY A 191 8.17 10.23 2.44
C GLY A 191 8.24 10.74 3.88
N LEU A 192 7.83 11.98 4.10
CA LEU A 192 7.82 12.62 5.43
C LEU A 192 6.94 11.86 6.44
N PHE A 193 5.79 11.35 6.01
CA PHE A 193 4.94 10.50 6.84
C PHE A 193 5.66 9.24 7.33
N ILE A 194 6.37 8.54 6.44
CA ILE A 194 7.12 7.33 6.80
C ILE A 194 8.26 7.68 7.76
N GLN A 195 8.97 8.79 7.52
CA GLN A 195 10.04 9.28 8.41
C GLN A 195 9.49 9.63 9.80
N ALA A 196 8.38 10.37 9.87
CA ALA A 196 7.73 10.74 11.12
C ALA A 196 7.26 9.50 11.90
N ARG A 197 6.67 8.51 11.22
CA ARG A 197 6.30 7.23 11.86
C ARG A 197 7.51 6.48 12.43
N ARG A 198 8.62 6.41 11.70
CA ARG A 198 9.87 5.80 12.20
C ARG A 198 10.43 6.53 13.41
N ALA A 199 10.35 7.86 13.39
CA ALA A 199 10.74 8.72 14.51
C ALA A 199 9.75 8.68 15.69
N SER A 200 8.63 7.96 15.58
CA SER A 200 7.53 7.96 16.55
C SER A 200 6.90 9.35 16.79
N ASP A 201 7.06 10.27 15.83
CA ASP A 201 6.42 11.58 15.79
C ASP A 201 5.00 11.45 15.22
N ARG A 202 4.03 11.26 16.10
CA ARG A 202 2.61 11.04 15.74
C ARG A 202 1.97 12.31 15.18
N ASP A 203 2.20 13.45 15.83
CA ASP A 203 1.64 14.76 15.41
C ASP A 203 2.13 15.13 14.01
N GLY A 204 3.43 14.99 13.76
CA GLY A 204 4.02 15.21 12.43
C GLY A 204 3.46 14.24 11.39
N ALA A 205 3.37 12.95 11.71
CA ALA A 205 2.80 11.95 10.82
C ALA A 205 1.34 12.25 10.46
N LEU A 206 0.52 12.63 11.44
CA LEU A 206 -0.89 13.01 11.23
C LEU A 206 -1.00 14.25 10.34
N ALA A 207 -0.18 15.28 10.58
CA ALA A 207 -0.17 16.49 9.77
C ALA A 207 0.16 16.22 8.30
N TYR A 208 1.19 15.40 8.03
CA TYR A 208 1.55 15.02 6.67
C TYR A 208 0.48 14.14 6.01
N ALA A 209 -0.12 13.19 6.74
CA ALA A 209 -1.17 12.32 6.23
C ALA A 209 -2.45 13.11 5.92
N ARG A 210 -2.87 14.03 6.80
CA ARG A 210 -4.03 14.92 6.57
C ARG A 210 -3.83 15.79 5.33
N ARG A 211 -2.67 16.45 5.19
CA ARG A 211 -2.35 17.23 3.99
C ARG A 211 -2.36 16.36 2.72
N ALA A 212 -1.83 15.14 2.79
CA ALA A 212 -1.86 14.22 1.64
C ALA A 212 -3.29 13.80 1.29
N PHE A 213 -4.14 13.56 2.29
CA PHE A 213 -5.53 13.19 2.11
C PHE A 213 -6.38 14.35 1.56
N ASP A 214 -6.10 15.59 1.96
CA ASP A 214 -6.76 16.78 1.42
C ASP A 214 -6.36 17.07 -0.02
N LEU A 215 -5.09 16.84 -0.39
CA LEU A 215 -4.61 16.98 -1.77
C LEU A 215 -5.23 15.91 -2.68
N ARG A 216 -5.27 14.65 -2.23
CA ARG A 216 -5.78 13.52 -3.02
C ARG A 216 -6.67 12.60 -2.17
N PRO A 217 -7.97 12.94 -2.02
CA PRO A 217 -8.91 12.17 -1.20
C PRO A 217 -9.15 10.73 -1.66
N GLN A 218 -8.80 10.42 -2.92
CA GLN A 218 -8.96 9.08 -3.51
C GLN A 218 -7.78 8.13 -3.20
N THR A 219 -6.95 8.48 -2.22
CA THR A 219 -5.74 7.71 -1.90
C THR A 219 -5.97 6.84 -0.65
N PRO A 220 -5.97 5.50 -0.77
CA PRO A 220 -6.21 4.61 0.37
C PRO A 220 -5.22 4.77 1.53
N TRP A 221 -3.91 4.87 1.23
CA TRP A 221 -2.89 4.91 2.29
C TRP A 221 -3.01 6.17 3.17
N ALA A 222 -3.35 7.32 2.57
CA ALA A 222 -3.46 8.58 3.31
C ALA A 222 -4.72 8.57 4.18
N ALA A 223 -5.85 8.11 3.62
CA ALA A 223 -7.08 7.91 4.37
C ALA A 223 -6.90 6.96 5.56
N GLN A 224 -6.29 5.80 5.32
CA GLN A 224 -6.03 4.80 6.36
C GLN A 224 -5.10 5.33 7.43
N ALA A 225 -4.02 6.02 7.06
CA ALA A 225 -3.09 6.62 8.00
C ALA A 225 -3.74 7.66 8.92
N VAL A 226 -4.56 8.56 8.36
CA VAL A 226 -5.30 9.56 9.15
C VAL A 226 -6.26 8.85 10.11
N PHE A 227 -7.03 7.88 9.60
CA PHE A 227 -8.00 7.12 10.40
C PHE A 227 -7.34 6.35 11.55
N GLU A 228 -6.24 5.65 11.29
CA GLU A 228 -5.53 4.85 12.30
C GLU A 228 -4.92 5.74 13.39
N ILE A 229 -4.33 6.88 13.02
CA ILE A 229 -3.75 7.80 14.01
C ILE A 229 -4.86 8.48 14.83
N GLU A 230 -5.93 8.96 14.19
CA GLU A 230 -7.09 9.55 14.89
C GLU A 230 -7.75 8.55 15.85
N ALA A 231 -7.89 7.28 15.43
CA ALA A 231 -8.37 6.23 16.32
C ALA A 231 -7.40 6.00 17.48
N ALA A 232 -6.09 5.90 17.22
CA ALA A 232 -5.07 5.67 18.26
C ALA A 232 -4.94 6.83 19.27
N GLU A 233 -5.29 8.05 18.88
CA GLU A 233 -5.39 9.23 19.75
C GLU A 233 -6.75 9.37 20.45
N GLU A 234 -7.65 8.41 20.23
CA GLU A 234 -9.03 8.42 20.73
C GLU A 234 -9.84 9.65 20.24
N ASP A 235 -9.43 10.29 19.14
CA ASP A 235 -10.21 11.32 18.44
C ASP A 235 -11.31 10.65 17.59
N TRP A 236 -12.30 10.09 18.28
CA TRP A 236 -13.40 9.34 17.66
C TRP A 236 -14.22 10.22 16.70
N ASP A 237 -14.35 11.52 16.98
CA ASP A 237 -15.07 12.47 16.13
C ASP A 237 -14.29 12.80 14.85
N GLY A 238 -12.96 12.93 14.94
CA GLY A 238 -12.07 13.00 13.77
C GLY A 238 -12.18 11.73 12.91
N ALA A 239 -12.03 10.56 13.53
CA ALA A 239 -12.08 9.28 12.85
C ALA A 239 -13.43 9.03 12.14
N LEU A 240 -14.57 9.44 12.73
CA LEU A 240 -15.89 9.38 12.10
C LEU A 240 -15.98 10.27 10.86
N LYS A 241 -15.48 11.51 10.92
CA LYS A 241 -15.44 12.41 9.76
C LYS A 241 -14.55 11.87 8.65
N THR A 242 -13.40 11.31 9.01
CA THR A 242 -12.50 10.64 8.07
C THR A 242 -13.20 9.46 7.41
N LEU A 243 -13.88 8.61 8.19
CA LEU A 243 -14.67 7.50 7.66
C LEU A 243 -15.75 7.96 6.66
N ASP A 244 -16.50 9.02 6.97
CA ASP A 244 -17.53 9.57 6.07
C ASP A 244 -16.92 10.07 4.74
N ARG A 245 -15.73 10.69 4.79
CA ARG A 245 -14.97 11.09 3.58
C ARG A 245 -14.52 9.88 2.77
N VAL A 246 -14.03 8.82 3.43
CA VAL A 246 -13.58 7.56 2.82
C VAL A 246 -14.73 6.83 2.13
N VAL A 247 -15.90 6.79 2.76
CA VAL A 247 -17.13 6.24 2.18
C VAL A 247 -17.59 7.06 0.98
N SER A 248 -17.56 8.38 1.08
CA SER A 248 -17.92 9.29 -0.02
C SER A 248 -16.97 9.13 -1.22
N ALA A 249 -15.69 8.89 -0.96
CA ALA A 249 -14.68 8.58 -1.95
C ALA A 249 -14.78 7.15 -2.52
N LYS A 250 -15.61 6.27 -1.93
CA LYS A 250 -15.77 4.85 -2.31
C LYS A 250 -14.49 4.01 -2.16
N LEU A 251 -13.67 4.34 -1.17
CA LEU A 251 -12.42 3.61 -0.91
C LEU A 251 -12.63 2.29 -0.14
N ILE A 252 -13.76 2.16 0.56
CA ILE A 252 -14.12 0.95 1.33
C ILE A 252 -15.53 0.47 0.96
N PRO A 253 -15.79 -0.85 1.06
CA PRO A 253 -17.14 -1.39 0.98
C PRO A 253 -18.08 -0.80 2.02
N ARG A 254 -19.38 -0.75 1.71
CA ARG A 254 -20.41 -0.21 2.61
C ARG A 254 -20.55 -1.00 3.90
N ASP A 255 -20.34 -2.32 3.85
CA ASP A 255 -20.48 -3.18 5.02
C ASP A 255 -19.28 -3.00 5.97
N ASP A 256 -18.05 -2.93 5.44
CA ASP A 256 -16.87 -2.57 6.23
C ASP A 256 -17.01 -1.18 6.86
N ALA A 257 -17.56 -0.21 6.12
CA ALA A 257 -17.84 1.12 6.66
C ALA A 257 -18.86 1.08 7.79
N ARG A 258 -19.92 0.28 7.66
CA ARG A 258 -20.95 0.10 8.68
C ARG A 258 -20.36 -0.49 9.96
N ARG A 259 -19.56 -1.55 9.82
CA ARG A 259 -18.86 -2.18 10.94
C ARG A 259 -17.90 -1.22 11.62
N ARG A 260 -17.02 -0.54 10.86
CA ARG A 260 -16.09 0.46 11.42
C ARG A 260 -16.81 1.59 12.14
N ARG A 261 -17.94 2.05 11.61
CA ARG A 261 -18.78 3.07 12.26
C ARG A 261 -19.38 2.55 13.57
N ALA A 262 -19.88 1.31 13.60
CA ALA A 262 -20.40 0.71 14.84
C ALA A 262 -19.29 0.59 15.90
N VAL A 263 -18.09 0.18 15.52
CA VAL A 263 -16.93 0.10 16.43
C VAL A 263 -16.54 1.48 16.95
N LEU A 264 -16.45 2.50 16.09
CA LEU A 264 -16.14 3.88 16.50
C LEU A 264 -17.19 4.46 17.46
N LEU A 265 -18.48 4.24 17.18
CA LEU A 265 -19.56 4.69 18.06
C LEU A 265 -19.52 3.98 19.41
N THR A 266 -19.16 2.69 19.42
CA THR A 266 -18.97 1.92 20.66
C THR A 266 -17.79 2.46 21.46
N ALA A 267 -16.64 2.69 20.83
CA ALA A 267 -15.46 3.27 21.47
C ALA A 267 -15.76 4.67 22.05
N ARG A 268 -16.44 5.52 21.28
CA ARG A 268 -16.89 6.84 21.74
C ARG A 268 -17.88 6.74 22.91
N ALA A 269 -18.78 5.77 22.89
CA ALA A 269 -19.70 5.54 24.00
C ALA A 269 -18.98 5.06 25.26
N MET A 270 -17.92 4.24 25.13
CA MET A 270 -17.08 3.81 26.26
C MET A 270 -16.39 5.00 26.91
N THR A 271 -15.71 5.85 26.14
CA THR A 271 -15.02 7.03 26.65
C THR A 271 -16.00 8.05 27.25
N ALA A 272 -17.15 8.27 26.60
CA ALA A 272 -18.21 9.12 27.13
C ALA A 272 -18.81 8.57 28.44
N ALA A 273 -19.01 7.26 28.54
CA ALA A 273 -19.52 6.63 29.76
C ALA A 273 -18.51 6.71 30.92
N GLU A 274 -17.22 6.49 30.65
CA GLU A 274 -16.17 6.66 31.65
C GLU A 274 -16.09 8.10 32.15
N ALA A 275 -16.09 9.07 31.23
CA ALA A 275 -16.15 10.49 31.58
C ALA A 275 -17.41 10.83 32.40
N ALA A 276 -18.56 10.26 32.06
CA ALA A 276 -19.81 10.46 32.80
C ALA A 276 -19.77 9.87 34.22
N ARG A 277 -19.15 8.69 34.40
CA ARG A 277 -18.98 8.06 35.72
C ARG A 277 -18.05 8.87 36.63
N GLY A 278 -17.08 9.59 36.06
CA GLY A 278 -16.24 10.54 36.79
C GLY A 278 -16.94 11.82 37.24
N GLN A 279 -18.12 12.14 36.68
CA GLN A 279 -18.90 13.31 37.07
C GLN A 279 -19.72 13.03 38.33
N ALA A 280 -19.74 13.99 39.26
CA ALA A 280 -20.58 13.94 40.46
C ALA A 280 -21.89 14.72 40.25
N GLY A 281 -22.97 14.24 40.88
CA GLY A 281 -24.26 14.93 40.93
C GLY A 281 -25.14 14.74 39.70
N ASP A 282 -26.07 15.68 39.49
CA ASP A 282 -27.18 15.55 38.52
C ASP A 282 -26.76 15.51 37.05
N ALA A 283 -25.52 15.92 36.74
CA ALA A 283 -24.97 15.90 35.37
C ALA A 283 -24.58 14.50 34.89
N ARG A 284 -24.36 13.54 35.80
CA ARG A 284 -23.96 12.16 35.45
C ARG A 284 -25.02 11.44 34.62
N LYS A 285 -26.29 11.54 35.03
CA LYS A 285 -27.39 10.83 34.36
C LYS A 285 -27.58 11.24 32.90
N PRO A 286 -27.69 12.54 32.52
CA PRO A 286 -27.82 12.93 31.12
C PRO A 286 -26.57 12.58 30.29
N ALA A 287 -25.36 12.61 30.88
CA ALA A 287 -24.15 12.18 30.19
C ALA A 287 -24.15 10.67 29.88
N LEU A 288 -24.59 9.83 30.83
CA LEU A 288 -24.79 8.40 30.59
C LEU A 288 -25.88 8.12 29.55
N GLU A 289 -26.96 8.92 29.52
CA GLU A 289 -28.00 8.79 28.49
C GLU A 289 -27.48 9.15 27.08
N GLN A 290 -26.57 10.11 26.97
CA GLN A 290 -25.89 10.43 25.71
C GLN A 290 -24.98 9.28 25.26
N ALA A 291 -24.18 8.72 26.16
CA ALA A 291 -23.37 7.54 25.86
C ALA A 291 -24.24 6.34 25.44
N ALA A 292 -25.37 6.13 26.12
CA ALA A 292 -26.33 5.09 25.77
C ALA A 292 -26.91 5.28 24.35
N ALA A 293 -27.19 6.52 23.95
CA ALA A 293 -27.68 6.81 22.59
C ALA A 293 -26.64 6.44 21.52
N LEU A 294 -25.37 6.82 21.72
CA LEU A 294 -24.28 6.51 20.79
C LEU A 294 -24.12 5.00 20.55
N VAL A 295 -24.15 4.19 21.61
CA VAL A 295 -24.00 2.74 21.47
C VAL A 295 -25.27 2.08 20.94
N LEU A 296 -26.46 2.61 21.21
CA LEU A 296 -27.69 2.12 20.57
C LEU A 296 -27.67 2.33 19.06
N ASP A 297 -27.12 3.46 18.59
CA ASP A 297 -26.89 3.68 17.17
C ASP A 297 -25.90 2.65 16.61
N ALA A 298 -24.83 2.31 17.36
CA ALA A 298 -23.91 1.24 16.98
C ALA A 298 -24.59 -0.13 16.84
N VAL A 299 -25.46 -0.50 17.79
CA VAL A 299 -26.23 -1.76 17.75
C VAL A 299 -27.20 -1.77 16.55
N SER A 300 -27.77 -0.62 16.18
CA SER A 300 -28.62 -0.53 14.99
C SER A 300 -27.87 -0.75 13.67
N LEU A 301 -26.57 -0.42 13.65
CA LEU A 301 -25.69 -0.65 12.51
C LEU A 301 -25.23 -2.12 12.46
N GLU A 302 -24.82 -2.68 13.60
CA GLU A 302 -24.36 -4.05 13.73
C GLU A 302 -25.06 -4.80 14.89
N PRO A 303 -26.22 -5.42 14.64
CA PRO A 303 -27.03 -6.10 15.67
C PRO A 303 -26.40 -7.35 16.29
N ARG A 304 -25.26 -7.82 15.74
CA ARG A 304 -24.52 -9.00 16.23
C ARG A 304 -23.21 -8.63 16.92
N PHE A 305 -22.91 -7.34 17.04
CA PHE A 305 -21.66 -6.87 17.62
C PHE A 305 -21.74 -6.85 19.15
N VAL A 306 -21.27 -7.93 19.77
CA VAL A 306 -21.40 -8.19 21.21
C VAL A 306 -20.92 -7.04 22.10
N PRO A 307 -19.72 -6.42 21.89
CA PRO A 307 -19.25 -5.34 22.75
C PRO A 307 -20.21 -4.15 22.80
N ALA A 308 -20.82 -3.78 21.66
CA ALA A 308 -21.82 -2.71 21.62
C ALA A 308 -23.09 -3.11 22.39
N ILE A 309 -23.56 -4.34 22.22
CA ILE A 309 -24.78 -4.82 22.88
C ILE A 309 -24.59 -4.89 24.40
N ALA A 310 -23.46 -5.43 24.86
CA ALA A 310 -23.11 -5.52 26.28
C ALA A 310 -23.04 -4.12 26.92
N LEU A 311 -22.35 -3.18 26.27
CA LEU A 311 -22.26 -1.80 26.73
C LEU A 311 -23.63 -1.09 26.70
N ALA A 312 -24.41 -1.26 25.64
CA ALA A 312 -25.75 -0.69 25.53
C ALA A 312 -26.68 -1.20 26.64
N ALA A 313 -26.64 -2.50 26.92
CA ALA A 313 -27.41 -3.09 27.99
C ALA A 313 -26.98 -2.54 29.35
N ALA A 314 -25.68 -2.51 29.67
CA ALA A 314 -25.14 -1.96 30.91
C ALA A 314 -25.49 -0.46 31.10
N LEU A 315 -25.37 0.36 30.06
CA LEU A 315 -25.77 1.77 30.14
C LEU A 315 -27.29 1.94 30.29
N CYS A 316 -28.09 1.04 29.72
CA CYS A 316 -29.53 1.02 29.95
C CYS A 316 -29.88 0.64 31.39
N THR A 317 -29.11 -0.20 32.08
CA THR A 317 -29.34 -0.51 33.50
C THR A 317 -29.01 0.71 34.36
N GLU A 318 -27.85 1.32 34.17
CA GLU A 318 -27.40 2.51 34.91
C GLU A 318 -28.36 3.72 34.73
N THR A 319 -29.02 3.83 33.57
CA THR A 319 -29.99 4.90 33.27
C THR A 319 -31.44 4.56 33.64
N ALA A 320 -31.67 3.47 34.39
CA ALA A 320 -32.98 2.97 34.81
C ALA A 320 -33.92 2.54 33.66
N ARG A 321 -33.37 2.18 32.49
CA ARG A 321 -34.08 1.65 31.31
C ARG A 321 -33.89 0.14 31.18
N ILE A 322 -33.98 -0.58 32.30
CA ILE A 322 -33.68 -2.03 32.43
C ILE A 322 -34.40 -2.88 31.38
N ARG A 323 -35.71 -2.67 31.17
CA ARG A 323 -36.50 -3.45 30.20
C ARG A 323 -35.95 -3.36 28.77
N LYS A 324 -35.34 -2.23 28.40
CA LYS A 324 -34.71 -2.06 27.09
C LYS A 324 -33.42 -2.87 27.02
N GLY A 325 -32.58 -2.80 28.05
CA GLY A 325 -31.36 -3.61 28.16
C GLY A 325 -31.63 -5.11 28.10
N MET A 326 -32.66 -5.58 28.81
CA MET A 326 -33.07 -7.00 28.78
C MET A 326 -33.43 -7.46 27.36
N ARG A 327 -34.25 -6.68 26.64
CA ARG A 327 -34.65 -7.03 25.27
C ARG A 327 -33.46 -7.12 24.31
N LEU A 328 -32.48 -6.24 24.44
CA LEU A 328 -31.27 -6.25 23.61
C LEU A 328 -30.46 -7.55 23.83
N ILE A 329 -30.25 -7.94 25.09
CA ILE A 329 -29.53 -9.19 25.41
C ILE A 329 -30.34 -10.39 24.92
N GLU A 330 -31.64 -10.42 25.18
CA GLU A 330 -32.56 -11.48 24.76
C GLU A 330 -32.57 -11.72 23.24
N GLU A 331 -32.51 -10.66 22.45
CA GLU A 331 -32.41 -10.71 20.98
C GLU A 331 -31.03 -11.22 20.56
N ALA A 332 -29.97 -10.64 21.10
CA ALA A 332 -28.59 -11.03 20.80
C ALA A 332 -28.30 -12.49 21.14
N TRP A 333 -28.78 -12.97 22.30
CA TRP A 333 -28.56 -14.32 22.80
C TRP A 333 -29.13 -15.41 21.88
N SER A 334 -30.17 -15.10 21.12
CA SER A 334 -30.73 -16.03 20.14
C SER A 334 -29.76 -16.32 18.97
N THR A 335 -28.82 -15.42 18.69
CA THR A 335 -27.89 -15.53 17.55
C THR A 335 -26.42 -15.68 17.97
N VAL A 336 -25.98 -14.96 19.00
CA VAL A 336 -24.59 -14.93 19.49
C VAL A 336 -24.58 -14.88 21.04
N PRO A 337 -24.78 -16.03 21.73
CA PRO A 337 -24.48 -16.14 23.16
C PRO A 337 -23.02 -15.80 23.45
N HIS A 338 -22.76 -15.03 24.50
CA HIS A 338 -21.41 -14.58 24.85
C HIS A 338 -21.27 -14.29 26.36
N PRO A 339 -20.10 -14.54 26.98
CA PRO A 339 -19.88 -14.28 28.41
C PRO A 339 -20.15 -12.83 28.84
N ASP A 340 -19.66 -11.82 28.09
CA ASP A 340 -19.94 -10.40 28.40
C ASP A 340 -21.43 -10.08 28.50
N LEU A 341 -22.29 -10.73 27.70
CA LEU A 341 -23.74 -10.56 27.79
C LEU A 341 -24.30 -11.26 29.05
N ALA A 342 -23.74 -12.41 29.43
CA ALA A 342 -24.12 -13.11 30.66
C ALA A 342 -23.76 -12.30 31.91
N ASP A 343 -22.58 -11.67 31.92
CA ASP A 343 -22.14 -10.82 33.03
C ASP A 343 -23.11 -9.65 33.23
N VAL A 344 -23.39 -8.90 32.15
CA VAL A 344 -24.35 -7.79 32.22
C VAL A 344 -25.75 -8.28 32.58
N TRP A 345 -26.18 -9.45 32.10
CA TRP A 345 -27.47 -10.02 32.48
C TRP A 345 -27.55 -10.32 33.98
N LEU A 346 -26.55 -10.98 34.56
CA LEU A 346 -26.57 -11.36 35.98
C LEU A 346 -26.51 -10.14 36.91
N ASP A 347 -25.79 -9.09 36.52
CA ASP A 347 -25.56 -7.88 37.34
C ASP A 347 -26.64 -6.80 37.16
N MET A 348 -27.54 -6.95 36.19
CA MET A 348 -28.54 -5.94 35.82
C MET A 348 -29.52 -5.53 36.94
N ILE A 349 -29.75 -6.38 37.94
CA ILE A 349 -30.70 -6.14 39.04
C ILE A 349 -29.98 -6.29 40.38
N GLU A 350 -29.82 -5.19 41.12
CA GLU A 350 -29.04 -5.13 42.36
C GLU A 350 -29.71 -5.88 43.53
N ASP A 351 -31.03 -5.71 43.72
CA ASP A 351 -31.77 -6.26 44.88
C ASP A 351 -32.48 -7.61 44.60
N GLU A 352 -31.99 -8.40 43.64
CA GLU A 352 -32.59 -9.69 43.26
C GLU A 352 -32.13 -10.84 44.17
N SER A 353 -33.06 -11.73 44.55
CA SER A 353 -32.71 -12.95 45.29
C SER A 353 -31.92 -13.93 44.40
N GLY A 354 -31.03 -14.73 44.99
CA GLY A 354 -30.24 -15.72 44.24
C GLY A 354 -31.11 -16.67 43.40
N TYR A 355 -32.25 -17.09 43.95
CA TYR A 355 -33.23 -17.92 43.23
C TYR A 355 -33.87 -17.21 42.04
N ALA A 356 -34.30 -15.94 42.20
CA ALA A 356 -34.87 -15.17 41.10
C ALA A 356 -33.83 -14.93 39.99
N ARG A 357 -32.57 -14.66 40.35
CA ARG A 357 -31.45 -14.56 39.42
C ARG A 357 -31.24 -15.86 38.65
N ALA A 358 -31.31 -17.01 39.32
CA ALA A 358 -31.19 -18.33 38.68
C ALA A 358 -32.33 -18.62 37.70
N GLU A 359 -33.58 -18.32 38.07
CA GLU A 359 -34.73 -18.46 37.17
C GLU A 359 -34.59 -17.56 35.94
N ARG A 360 -34.13 -16.33 36.12
CA ARG A 360 -33.87 -15.39 35.04
C ARG A 360 -32.72 -15.83 34.13
N ALA A 361 -31.69 -16.47 34.68
CA ALA A 361 -30.61 -17.09 33.92
C ALA A 361 -31.12 -18.28 33.08
N ARG A 362 -31.96 -19.16 33.67
CA ARG A 362 -32.63 -20.27 32.97
C ARG A 362 -33.52 -19.77 31.83
N ALA A 363 -34.28 -18.70 32.05
CA ALA A 363 -35.15 -18.10 31.04
C ALA A 363 -34.37 -17.57 29.82
N LEU A 364 -33.20 -16.96 30.03
CA LEU A 364 -32.34 -16.51 28.93
C LEU A 364 -31.69 -17.70 28.19
N ALA A 365 -31.15 -18.66 28.95
CA ALA A 365 -30.53 -19.87 28.40
C ALA A 365 -31.49 -20.70 27.54
N ALA A 366 -32.78 -20.73 27.89
CA ALA A 366 -33.82 -21.43 27.13
C ALA A 366 -33.98 -20.93 25.67
N ARG A 367 -33.49 -19.73 25.35
CA ARG A 367 -33.47 -19.22 23.96
C ARG A 367 -32.44 -19.91 23.08
N ASN A 368 -31.37 -20.44 23.66
CA ASN A 368 -30.32 -21.15 22.93
C ASN A 368 -29.72 -22.27 23.81
N PRO A 369 -30.46 -23.35 24.10
CA PRO A 369 -30.11 -24.33 25.14
C PRO A 369 -28.90 -25.20 24.79
N GLU A 370 -28.57 -25.31 23.50
CA GLU A 370 -27.45 -26.13 23.03
C GLU A 370 -26.09 -25.43 23.15
N ASN A 371 -26.07 -24.10 23.25
CA ASN A 371 -24.83 -23.35 23.33
C ASN A 371 -24.14 -23.54 24.70
N VAL A 372 -22.82 -23.68 24.70
CA VAL A 372 -21.97 -23.78 25.90
C VAL A 372 -22.23 -22.62 26.86
N GLU A 373 -22.31 -21.38 26.36
CA GLU A 373 -22.52 -20.19 27.18
C GLU A 373 -23.88 -20.19 27.89
N SER A 374 -24.92 -20.77 27.27
CA SER A 374 -26.23 -20.93 27.92
C SER A 374 -26.16 -21.90 29.10
N ARG A 375 -25.43 -23.01 28.94
CA ARG A 375 -25.22 -23.98 30.05
C ARG A 375 -24.38 -23.38 31.17
N ILE A 376 -23.33 -22.64 30.83
CA ILE A 376 -22.50 -21.90 31.80
C ILE A 376 -23.34 -20.83 32.53
N LEU A 377 -24.21 -20.11 31.81
CA LEU A 377 -25.12 -19.12 32.41
C LEU A 377 -26.07 -19.75 33.43
N VAL A 378 -26.67 -20.91 33.11
CA VAL A 378 -27.53 -21.65 34.06
C VAL A 378 -26.73 -22.09 35.29
N ALA A 379 -25.53 -22.62 35.08
CA ALA A 379 -24.66 -23.06 36.18
C ALA A 379 -24.30 -21.89 37.11
N ARG A 380 -23.88 -20.75 36.57
CA ARG A 380 -23.58 -19.52 37.33
C ARG A 380 -24.79 -19.02 38.11
N GLY A 381 -25.98 -19.01 37.49
CA GLY A 381 -27.23 -18.66 38.16
C GLY A 381 -27.55 -19.59 39.33
N ALA A 382 -27.45 -20.91 39.10
CA ALA A 382 -27.72 -21.94 40.11
C ALA A 382 -26.73 -21.90 41.29
N ILE A 383 -25.43 -21.68 41.02
CA ILE A 383 -24.41 -21.43 42.06
C ILE A 383 -24.80 -20.23 42.92
N GLY A 384 -25.22 -19.12 42.31
CA GLY A 384 -25.70 -17.92 43.02
C GLY A 384 -26.95 -18.18 43.89
N ALA A 385 -27.78 -19.17 43.53
CA ALA A 385 -28.91 -19.63 44.32
C ALA A 385 -28.55 -20.71 45.36
N ARG A 386 -27.30 -21.20 45.37
CA ARG A 386 -26.85 -22.40 46.12
C ARG A 386 -27.60 -23.67 45.75
N ASP A 387 -28.10 -23.73 44.52
CA ASP A 387 -28.73 -24.91 43.92
C ASP A 387 -27.64 -25.75 43.21
N TRP A 388 -26.80 -26.40 44.02
CA TRP A 388 -25.64 -27.15 43.55
C TRP A 388 -25.99 -28.31 42.59
N PRO A 389 -27.06 -29.10 42.83
CA PRO A 389 -27.46 -30.15 41.91
C PRO A 389 -27.80 -29.62 40.52
N ALA A 390 -28.56 -28.52 40.43
CA ALA A 390 -28.89 -27.92 39.15
C ALA A 390 -27.66 -27.33 38.43
N ALA A 391 -26.71 -26.75 39.19
CA ALA A 391 -25.47 -26.24 38.61
C ALA A 391 -24.63 -27.37 37.99
N ARG A 392 -24.52 -28.51 38.69
CA ARG A 392 -23.80 -29.69 38.23
C ARG A 392 -24.46 -30.32 37.01
N GLU A 393 -25.79 -30.41 37.01
CA GLU A 393 -26.57 -30.94 35.89
C GLU A 393 -26.36 -30.11 34.62
N ALA A 394 -26.35 -28.78 34.74
CA ALA A 394 -26.12 -27.88 33.60
C ALA A 394 -24.73 -28.09 32.94
N LEU A 395 -23.69 -28.40 33.73
CA LEU A 395 -22.32 -28.62 33.24
C LEU A 395 -22.02 -30.10 32.92
N ALA A 396 -22.91 -31.03 33.24
CA ALA A 396 -22.71 -32.47 33.03
C ALA A 396 -22.30 -32.86 31.59
N PRO A 397 -22.81 -32.21 30.52
CA PRO A 397 -22.37 -32.51 29.15
C PRO A 397 -20.88 -32.25 28.87
N TYR A 398 -20.24 -31.36 29.63
CA TYR A 398 -18.84 -30.94 29.41
C TYR A 398 -17.88 -31.43 30.50
N ALA A 399 -18.38 -31.63 31.73
CA ALA A 399 -17.58 -32.05 32.87
C ALA A 399 -17.83 -33.50 33.30
N GLY A 400 -18.94 -34.11 32.85
CA GLY A 400 -19.35 -35.46 33.23
C GLY A 400 -18.58 -36.58 32.52
N PRO A 401 -18.79 -37.84 32.94
CA PRO A 401 -18.14 -39.01 32.34
C PRO A 401 -18.53 -39.26 30.87
N ALA A 402 -19.61 -38.62 30.40
CA ALA A 402 -20.10 -38.69 29.02
C ALA A 402 -19.60 -37.52 28.14
N ALA A 403 -18.74 -36.63 28.66
CA ALA A 403 -18.21 -35.51 27.90
C ALA A 403 -17.29 -35.99 26.77
N SER A 404 -17.57 -35.55 25.53
CA SER A 404 -16.77 -35.88 24.35
C SER A 404 -15.50 -35.04 24.22
N GLU A 405 -15.51 -33.83 24.77
CA GLU A 405 -14.41 -32.88 24.73
C GLU A 405 -13.92 -32.54 26.15
N PRO A 406 -12.64 -32.20 26.33
CA PRO A 406 -12.14 -31.75 27.62
C PRO A 406 -12.82 -30.45 28.04
N ALA A 407 -13.29 -30.40 29.30
CA ALA A 407 -13.84 -29.20 29.90
C ALA A 407 -12.84 -28.03 29.79
N THR A 408 -13.34 -26.84 29.46
CA THR A 408 -12.52 -25.61 29.45
C THR A 408 -12.11 -25.22 30.87
N GLN A 409 -11.10 -24.35 30.96
CA GLN A 409 -10.63 -23.81 32.23
C GLN A 409 -11.77 -23.27 33.10
N ARG A 410 -12.64 -22.42 32.56
CA ARG A 410 -13.79 -21.83 33.26
C ARG A 410 -14.79 -22.87 33.75
N ILE A 411 -15.05 -23.93 32.98
CA ILE A 411 -15.95 -25.01 33.41
C ILE A 411 -15.33 -25.78 34.59
N CYS A 412 -14.01 -26.02 34.56
CA CYS A 412 -13.32 -26.67 35.67
C CYS A 412 -13.32 -25.81 36.95
N GLU A 413 -13.17 -24.50 36.82
CA GLU A 413 -13.29 -23.54 37.92
C GLU A 413 -14.70 -23.55 38.53
N LEU A 414 -15.75 -23.54 37.71
CA LEU A 414 -17.14 -23.65 38.18
C LEU A 414 -17.41 -25.00 38.87
N MET A 415 -16.89 -26.10 38.34
CA MET A 415 -17.00 -27.41 38.99
C MET A 415 -16.30 -27.44 40.36
N ALA A 416 -15.14 -26.79 40.49
CA ALA A 416 -14.46 -26.67 41.78
C ALA A 416 -15.30 -25.89 42.80
N GLU A 417 -15.93 -24.79 42.38
CA GLU A 417 -16.84 -24.01 43.22
C GLU A 417 -18.07 -24.83 43.68
N ILE A 418 -18.63 -25.67 42.79
CA ILE A 418 -19.74 -26.56 43.13
C ILE A 418 -19.33 -27.60 44.20
N GLU A 419 -18.17 -28.25 44.06
CA GLU A 419 -17.71 -29.25 45.05
C GLU A 419 -17.43 -28.64 46.43
N GLU A 420 -16.84 -27.45 46.45
CA GLU A 420 -16.59 -26.74 47.71
C GLU A 420 -17.89 -26.25 48.34
N GLY A 421 -18.84 -25.77 47.53
CA GLY A 421 -20.12 -25.24 48.01
C GLY A 421 -21.11 -26.30 48.51
N GLU A 422 -21.17 -27.46 47.85
CA GLU A 422 -22.14 -28.53 48.15
C GLU A 422 -21.68 -29.42 49.31
N TYR A 423 -20.44 -29.92 49.23
CA TYR A 423 -19.91 -30.93 50.15
C TYR A 423 -18.81 -30.41 51.09
N GLY A 424 -18.29 -29.20 50.84
CA GLY A 424 -17.09 -28.71 51.51
C GLY A 424 -15.84 -29.52 51.15
N ASP A 425 -15.87 -30.29 50.06
CA ASP A 425 -14.79 -31.18 49.65
C ASP A 425 -13.69 -30.40 48.92
N ARG A 426 -12.78 -29.84 49.71
CA ARG A 426 -11.59 -29.15 49.22
C ARG A 426 -10.65 -30.05 48.42
N GLY A 427 -10.72 -31.38 48.60
CA GLY A 427 -9.91 -32.34 47.86
C GLY A 427 -10.39 -32.44 46.41
N ALA A 428 -11.70 -32.64 46.22
CA ALA A 428 -12.34 -32.65 44.92
C ALA A 428 -12.19 -31.31 44.20
N ALA A 429 -12.41 -30.19 44.90
CA ALA A 429 -12.23 -28.84 44.34
C ALA A 429 -10.78 -28.61 43.84
N ARG A 430 -9.76 -29.01 44.62
CA ARG A 430 -8.36 -28.95 44.18
C ARG A 430 -8.08 -29.84 42.97
N GLY A 431 -8.71 -31.02 42.90
CA GLY A 431 -8.63 -31.90 41.73
C GLY A 431 -9.14 -31.20 40.47
N TRP A 432 -10.27 -30.50 40.56
CA TRP A 432 -10.80 -29.70 39.46
C TRP A 432 -9.93 -28.50 39.08
N LEU A 433 -9.39 -27.77 40.06
CA LEU A 433 -8.45 -26.68 39.80
C LEU A 433 -7.13 -27.18 39.18
N ALA A 434 -6.64 -28.35 39.59
CA ALA A 434 -5.47 -28.98 38.95
C ALA A 434 -5.77 -29.37 37.49
N ARG A 435 -6.98 -29.82 37.19
CA ARG A 435 -7.43 -30.05 35.81
C ARG A 435 -7.52 -28.75 35.02
N ALA A 436 -7.98 -27.66 35.62
CA ALA A 436 -8.09 -26.35 34.98
C ALA A 436 -6.74 -25.83 34.44
N LEU A 437 -5.63 -26.12 35.13
CA LEU A 437 -4.27 -25.75 34.68
C LEU A 437 -3.85 -26.38 33.35
N HIS A 438 -4.42 -27.54 33.02
CA HIS A 438 -4.14 -28.29 31.79
C HIS A 438 -5.31 -28.28 30.80
N ALA A 439 -6.41 -27.62 31.16
CA ALA A 439 -7.60 -27.52 30.33
C ALA A 439 -7.37 -26.57 29.14
N PRO A 440 -8.09 -26.77 28.01
CA PRO A 440 -8.17 -25.76 26.97
C PRO A 440 -8.64 -24.43 27.55
N GLN A 441 -8.01 -23.34 27.10
CA GLN A 441 -8.40 -22.00 27.52
C GLN A 441 -9.72 -21.61 26.85
N ASP A 442 -10.58 -20.93 27.60
CA ASP A 442 -11.79 -20.34 27.05
C ASP A 442 -11.45 -19.32 25.94
N PRO A 443 -12.41 -19.03 25.04
CA PRO A 443 -12.25 -17.95 24.08
C PRO A 443 -11.93 -16.61 24.75
N HIS A 444 -11.07 -15.84 24.10
CA HIS A 444 -10.68 -14.49 24.52
C HIS A 444 -10.69 -13.58 23.30
N TRP A 445 -10.66 -12.26 23.53
CA TRP A 445 -10.35 -11.31 22.48
C TRP A 445 -8.86 -11.43 22.15
N THR A 446 -8.57 -11.90 20.94
CA THR A 446 -7.19 -12.10 20.46
C THR A 446 -6.92 -11.22 19.24
N GLY A 447 -5.68 -10.75 19.16
CA GLY A 447 -5.14 -10.05 17.99
C GLY A 447 -3.63 -10.24 17.95
N SER A 448 -2.97 -9.66 16.96
CA SER A 448 -1.52 -9.69 16.78
C SER A 448 -0.78 -9.33 18.08
N GLY A 449 -0.21 -10.33 18.76
CA GLY A 449 0.55 -10.16 20.02
C GLY A 449 -0.26 -9.71 21.24
N TYR A 450 -1.59 -9.66 21.17
CA TYR A 450 -2.45 -9.18 22.26
C TYR A 450 -3.59 -10.15 22.56
N ARG A 451 -3.87 -10.33 23.85
CA ARG A 451 -4.97 -11.17 24.35
C ARG A 451 -5.59 -10.53 25.59
N SER A 452 -6.91 -10.48 25.63
CA SER A 452 -7.67 -9.90 26.75
C SER A 452 -9.02 -10.60 26.92
N THR A 453 -9.52 -10.65 28.15
CA THR A 453 -10.91 -11.05 28.44
C THR A 453 -11.90 -9.94 28.07
N ARG A 454 -11.47 -8.68 28.10
CA ARG A 454 -12.28 -7.51 27.74
C ARG A 454 -11.95 -7.03 26.33
N TRP A 455 -12.98 -6.71 25.57
CA TRP A 455 -12.83 -6.12 24.25
C TRP A 455 -12.19 -4.73 24.31
N SER A 456 -11.42 -4.39 23.27
CA SER A 456 -10.86 -3.07 23.03
C SER A 456 -11.05 -2.70 21.55
N PRO A 457 -11.40 -1.44 21.23
CA PRO A 457 -11.54 -0.98 19.84
C PRO A 457 -10.23 -1.02 19.05
N ILE A 458 -9.10 -0.93 19.76
CA ILE A 458 -7.76 -0.87 19.19
C ILE A 458 -6.90 -1.93 19.87
N ASN A 459 -6.09 -2.64 19.09
CA ASN A 459 -5.08 -3.53 19.65
C ASN A 459 -4.00 -2.67 20.36
N PRO A 460 -3.82 -2.79 21.69
CA PRO A 460 -2.85 -1.96 22.41
C PRO A 460 -1.38 -2.19 22.01
N VAL A 461 -1.08 -3.32 21.37
CA VAL A 461 0.28 -3.67 20.94
C VAL A 461 0.56 -3.15 19.54
N THR A 462 -0.34 -3.41 18.58
CA THR A 462 -0.12 -3.03 17.16
C THR A 462 -0.69 -1.66 16.80
N GLY A 463 -1.64 -1.14 17.57
CA GLY A 463 -2.40 0.07 17.22
C GLY A 463 -3.45 -0.16 16.12
N GLU A 464 -3.66 -1.40 15.68
CA GLU A 464 -4.64 -1.71 14.64
C GLU A 464 -6.08 -1.57 15.16
N PHE A 465 -6.94 -0.93 14.36
CA PHE A 465 -8.35 -0.72 14.66
C PHE A 465 -9.21 -1.91 14.27
N ASP A 466 -10.17 -2.31 15.12
CA ASP A 466 -11.11 -3.43 14.90
C ASP A 466 -10.39 -4.75 14.54
N ALA A 467 -9.24 -4.99 15.17
CA ALA A 467 -8.39 -6.15 14.91
C ALA A 467 -8.60 -7.31 15.91
N LEU A 468 -9.41 -7.11 16.95
CA LEU A 468 -9.64 -8.13 17.98
C LEU A 468 -10.78 -9.05 17.60
N GLU A 469 -10.52 -10.35 17.60
CA GLU A 469 -11.49 -11.40 17.32
C GLU A 469 -11.69 -12.31 18.54
N TRP A 470 -12.93 -12.71 18.77
CA TRP A 470 -13.30 -13.63 19.85
C TRP A 470 -13.04 -15.07 19.40
N THR A 471 -11.96 -15.68 19.91
CA THR A 471 -11.58 -17.05 19.53
C THR A 471 -10.86 -17.76 20.66
N ALA A 472 -10.94 -19.09 20.66
CA ALA A 472 -10.19 -19.94 21.58
C ALA A 472 -8.69 -19.86 21.22
N PRO A 473 -7.79 -19.60 22.19
CA PRO A 473 -6.36 -19.62 21.93
C PRO A 473 -5.94 -20.99 21.40
N VAL A 474 -5.33 -21.03 20.22
CA VAL A 474 -4.62 -22.24 19.79
C VAL A 474 -3.44 -22.46 20.73
N GLY A 475 -3.36 -23.63 21.36
CA GLY A 475 -2.30 -23.94 22.32
C GLY A 475 -0.93 -23.66 21.72
N VAL A 476 -0.05 -23.01 22.50
CA VAL A 476 1.29 -22.53 22.08
C VAL A 476 2.15 -23.62 21.41
N LEU A 477 1.88 -24.90 21.68
CA LEU A 477 2.54 -26.05 21.06
C LEU A 477 2.21 -26.24 19.56
N ALA A 478 1.10 -25.69 19.06
CA ALA A 478 0.75 -25.75 17.63
C ALA A 478 1.38 -24.61 16.82
N GLN A 479 1.80 -23.53 17.47
CA GLN A 479 2.31 -22.33 16.80
C GLN A 479 3.84 -22.36 16.60
N GLU A 480 4.56 -23.20 17.35
CA GLU A 480 5.98 -23.48 17.12
C GLU A 480 6.24 -24.53 16.03
N ALA A 481 5.20 -25.15 15.47
CA ALA A 481 5.32 -25.96 14.27
C ALA A 481 5.47 -25.05 13.04
N GLY A 482 6.66 -24.47 12.89
CA GLY A 482 7.14 -23.96 11.60
C GLY A 482 7.01 -25.05 10.51
N PRO A 483 7.07 -24.68 9.22
CA PRO A 483 6.90 -25.63 8.13
C PRO A 483 7.83 -26.83 8.34
N PRO A 484 7.33 -28.08 8.20
CA PRO A 484 8.12 -29.25 8.49
C PRO A 484 9.41 -29.21 7.66
N PRO A 485 10.60 -29.44 8.25
CA PRO A 485 11.82 -29.54 7.48
C PRO A 485 11.66 -30.68 6.47
N ALA A 486 11.85 -30.34 5.20
CA ALA A 486 11.78 -31.29 4.12
C ALA A 486 12.79 -32.43 4.32
N GLY A 487 12.27 -33.64 4.48
CA GLY A 487 12.93 -34.89 4.15
C GLY A 487 13.97 -35.40 5.15
N LYS A 488 13.65 -36.53 5.78
CA LYS A 488 14.36 -37.80 5.57
C LYS A 488 13.36 -38.93 5.77
N VAL A 489 13.09 -39.64 4.68
CA VAL A 489 12.33 -40.89 4.69
C VAL A 489 13.33 -41.98 5.07
N ASP A 490 13.29 -42.45 6.31
CA ASP A 490 13.92 -43.71 6.66
C ASP A 490 12.93 -44.83 6.33
N ALA A 491 13.33 -45.62 5.33
CA ALA A 491 12.65 -46.81 4.89
C ALA A 491 12.88 -47.94 5.91
N SER A 492 11.78 -48.46 6.47
CA SER A 492 11.72 -49.84 6.93
C SER A 492 10.31 -50.38 6.69
N ALA A 493 10.22 -51.39 5.83
CA ALA A 493 9.06 -52.20 5.50
C ALA A 493 8.46 -52.87 6.77
N ALA A 494 7.22 -53.37 6.83
CA ALA A 494 6.42 -54.09 5.83
C ALA A 494 4.92 -54.15 6.26
N PRO A 495 4.00 -54.88 5.59
CA PRO A 495 2.81 -54.30 4.95
C PRO A 495 1.47 -54.69 5.60
N ALA A 496 0.42 -53.90 5.37
CA ALA A 496 -0.97 -54.34 5.53
C ALA A 496 -1.85 -53.74 4.42
N GLU A 497 -2.26 -54.66 3.54
CA GLU A 497 -3.51 -54.77 2.79
C GLU A 497 -4.17 -53.51 2.17
N THR A 498 -4.28 -53.59 0.85
CA THR A 498 -4.91 -52.66 -0.06
C THR A 498 -6.42 -52.92 -0.09
N GLU A 499 -7.22 -51.91 0.27
CA GLU A 499 -8.65 -51.86 -0.03
C GLU A 499 -8.88 -50.68 -1.01
N GLU A 500 -9.37 -51.00 -2.20
CA GLU A 500 -9.67 -50.05 -3.28
C GLU A 500 -10.88 -49.16 -2.97
N ALA A 501 -10.74 -47.85 -3.16
CA ALA A 501 -11.82 -46.87 -3.27
C ALA A 501 -11.33 -45.63 -4.07
N PRO A 502 -12.20 -44.82 -4.71
CA PRO A 502 -12.26 -44.75 -6.18
C PRO A 502 -11.65 -43.48 -6.81
N GLU A 503 -11.48 -43.59 -8.12
CA GLU A 503 -10.81 -42.73 -9.12
C GLU A 503 -11.27 -41.24 -9.22
N ALA A 504 -12.11 -40.74 -8.30
CA ALA A 504 -12.66 -39.38 -8.38
C ALA A 504 -11.74 -38.28 -7.81
N ALA A 505 -10.65 -38.63 -7.12
CA ALA A 505 -9.72 -37.66 -6.52
C ALA A 505 -8.53 -37.30 -7.42
N VAL A 506 -8.29 -38.06 -8.50
CA VAL A 506 -7.14 -37.84 -9.41
C VAL A 506 -7.41 -36.71 -10.40
N ASP A 507 -8.68 -36.48 -10.77
CA ASP A 507 -9.06 -35.41 -11.69
C ASP A 507 -9.06 -34.02 -11.04
N THR A 508 -9.36 -33.91 -9.74
CA THR A 508 -9.30 -32.64 -8.99
C THR A 508 -7.86 -32.17 -8.81
N VAL A 509 -6.91 -33.09 -8.61
CA VAL A 509 -5.47 -32.76 -8.52
C VAL A 509 -4.89 -32.42 -9.89
N ARG A 510 -5.37 -33.03 -10.98
CA ARG A 510 -4.98 -32.67 -12.35
C ARG A 510 -5.54 -31.30 -12.78
N ALA A 511 -6.77 -30.96 -12.38
CA ALA A 511 -7.38 -29.67 -12.66
C ALA A 511 -6.70 -28.51 -11.90
N LEU A 512 -6.34 -28.70 -10.62
CA LEU A 512 -5.60 -27.70 -9.84
C LEU A 512 -4.17 -27.49 -10.36
N ARG A 513 -3.54 -28.54 -10.92
CA ARG A 513 -2.19 -28.46 -11.51
C ARG A 513 -2.17 -27.78 -12.89
N GLN A 514 -3.30 -27.73 -13.61
CA GLN A 514 -3.43 -27.00 -14.87
C GLN A 514 -3.76 -25.52 -14.66
N VAL A 515 -4.50 -25.16 -13.61
CA VAL A 515 -4.77 -23.75 -13.27
C VAL A 515 -3.51 -23.04 -12.72
N SER A 516 -2.62 -23.76 -12.05
CA SER A 516 -1.32 -23.24 -11.59
C SER A 516 -0.31 -22.98 -12.72
N LYS A 517 -0.55 -23.43 -13.96
CA LYS A 517 0.36 -23.23 -15.11
C LYS A 517 -0.01 -22.03 -15.99
N ALA A 518 -1.05 -21.27 -15.64
CA ALA A 518 -1.53 -20.11 -16.40
C ALA A 518 -1.08 -18.75 -15.84
N SER A 519 -0.19 -18.72 -14.84
CA SER A 519 0.51 -17.50 -14.41
C SER A 519 1.98 -17.59 -14.82
N GLU A 520 2.22 -17.62 -16.13
CA GLU A 520 3.55 -17.43 -16.69
C GLU A 520 3.90 -15.95 -16.56
N THR A 521 4.74 -15.64 -15.57
CA THR A 521 5.39 -14.34 -15.44
C THR A 521 6.24 -14.10 -16.68
N VAL A 522 5.78 -13.23 -17.57
CA VAL A 522 6.58 -12.69 -18.68
C VAL A 522 7.75 -11.92 -18.07
N ALA A 523 8.91 -12.59 -17.98
CA ALA A 523 10.17 -11.95 -17.66
C ALA A 523 10.53 -11.00 -18.82
N PHE A 524 10.33 -9.71 -18.60
CA PHE A 524 10.84 -8.67 -19.49
C PHE A 524 12.37 -8.61 -19.32
N GLN A 525 13.12 -9.25 -20.21
CA GLN A 525 14.55 -9.00 -20.41
C GLN A 525 14.70 -7.79 -21.35
N PRO A 526 15.24 -6.64 -20.89
CA PRO A 526 15.67 -5.60 -21.82
C PRO A 526 16.92 -6.07 -22.60
N PRO A 527 17.07 -5.73 -23.90
CA PRO A 527 18.29 -6.06 -24.63
C PRO A 527 19.47 -5.30 -24.00
N LEU A 528 20.57 -6.03 -23.76
CA LEU A 528 21.83 -5.42 -23.34
C LEU A 528 22.28 -4.39 -24.39
N PRO A 529 22.79 -3.21 -23.99
CA PRO A 529 23.52 -2.34 -24.88
C PRO A 529 24.81 -3.05 -25.34
N ASP A 530 25.10 -3.01 -26.64
CA ASP A 530 26.39 -3.41 -27.18
C ASP A 530 27.50 -2.61 -26.48
N ASP A 531 28.36 -3.32 -25.76
CA ASP A 531 29.57 -2.80 -25.16
C ASP A 531 30.65 -2.71 -26.27
N PRO A 532 31.14 -1.52 -26.64
CA PRO A 532 32.38 -1.44 -27.38
C PRO A 532 33.50 -1.78 -26.38
N GLY A 533 33.96 -3.04 -26.45
CA GLY A 533 35.11 -3.50 -25.70
C GLY A 533 36.32 -2.58 -25.90
N PRO A 534 37.25 -2.55 -24.95
CA PRO A 534 38.38 -1.62 -24.97
C PRO A 534 39.26 -1.89 -26.20
N ASP A 535 39.48 -0.84 -27.00
CA ASP A 535 40.46 -0.85 -28.08
C ASP A 535 41.84 -1.21 -27.52
N GLY A 536 42.45 -2.25 -28.10
CA GLY A 536 43.77 -2.71 -27.74
C GLY A 536 44.86 -1.73 -28.18
N GLU A 537 45.71 -1.35 -27.23
CA GLU A 537 47.06 -0.88 -27.50
C GLU A 537 48.03 -1.98 -27.00
N ASP A 538 48.46 -2.83 -27.93
CA ASP A 538 49.71 -3.61 -27.81
C ASP A 538 50.85 -2.76 -28.37
N ASP A 539 51.79 -2.38 -27.52
CA ASP A 539 53.25 -2.55 -27.65
C ASP A 539 53.99 -1.49 -26.81
N ASP A 540 54.62 -1.91 -25.72
CA ASP A 540 56.09 -2.02 -25.77
C ASP A 540 56.63 -2.91 -24.65
N LYS A 541 57.40 -3.92 -25.06
CA LYS A 541 58.18 -4.80 -24.20
C LYS A 541 59.34 -4.02 -23.61
N ARG A 542 59.55 -4.05 -22.29
CA ARG A 542 60.91 -4.21 -21.72
C ARG A 542 60.90 -5.01 -20.42
N GLU A 543 61.76 -6.02 -20.46
CA GLU A 543 62.25 -6.86 -19.38
C GLU A 543 62.74 -6.06 -18.18
N GLY A 544 62.65 -6.65 -16.98
CA GLY A 544 63.33 -6.10 -15.81
C GLY A 544 62.92 -6.74 -14.50
N GLU A 545 63.39 -7.97 -14.25
CA GLU A 545 63.50 -8.53 -12.91
C GLU A 545 64.13 -7.52 -11.92
N ARG A 546 63.61 -7.46 -10.69
CA ARG A 546 64.34 -7.72 -9.41
C ARG A 546 63.66 -7.04 -8.21
N LYS A 547 63.47 -7.85 -7.16
CA LYS A 547 63.73 -7.57 -5.73
C LYS A 547 63.40 -6.15 -5.23
N TRP A 548 62.36 -5.99 -4.41
CA TRP A 548 62.34 -6.12 -2.94
C TRP A 548 60.91 -5.85 -2.44
#